data_AF-A0A231HIU4-F1
#
_entry.id   AF-A0A231HIU4-F1
#
_cell.length_a   1.000
_cell.length_b   1.000
_cell.length_c   1.000
_cell.angle_alpha   90.00
_cell.angle_beta   90.00
_cell.angle_gamma   90.00
#
_symmetry.space_group_name_H-M   'P 1'
#
loop_
_entity.id
_entity.type
_entity.pdbx_description
1 polymer ?
#
loop_
_entity_poly.entity_id
_entity_poly.type
_entity_poly.pdbx_seq_one_letter_code
_entity_poly.pdbx_strand_id
1 'polypeptide(L)'
;MKSKFKLDRWQIDLIKNLSSKAEWKPINKALKTHVLAAFAPILFVLSIPFWFVGLLLVKLDPFFWTWESLTRHMDNLVWGSVAVWFLIAPLLFAYLAIKHRRLRPQAEAFLQTNVVDKANRLHLERQVSHDLAYEKERQRQLRGL
;
A
#
# COMPACT_ATOMS: atom_id res chain seq x y z
N MET A 1 -19.90 8.01 7.99
CA MET A 1 -19.33 6.82 8.67
C MET A 1 -17.92 6.55 8.15
N LYS A 2 -16.87 6.78 8.94
CA LYS A 2 -15.52 6.30 8.59
C LYS A 2 -15.41 4.85 9.05
N SER A 3 -15.68 3.91 8.15
CA SER A 3 -15.26 2.52 8.35
C SER A 3 -13.74 2.53 8.52
N LYS A 4 -13.24 2.26 9.74
CA LYS A 4 -11.82 1.98 9.96
C LYS A 4 -11.57 0.56 9.46
N PHE A 5 -11.44 0.40 8.14
CA PHE A 5 -10.93 -0.84 7.56
C PHE A 5 -9.59 -1.15 8.23
N LYS A 6 -9.55 -2.27 8.97
CA LYS A 6 -8.36 -2.73 9.70
C LYS A 6 -8.07 -4.14 9.22
N LEU A 7 -6.94 -4.30 8.55
CA LEU A 7 -6.49 -5.56 8.01
C LEU A 7 -5.38 -6.09 8.91
N ASP A 8 -5.65 -7.18 9.63
CA ASP A 8 -4.68 -7.76 10.55
C ASP A 8 -3.77 -8.74 9.81
N ARG A 9 -2.49 -8.76 10.18
CA ARG A 9 -1.46 -9.58 9.53
C ARG A 9 -1.81 -11.08 9.56
N TRP A 10 -2.36 -11.55 10.67
CA TRP A 10 -2.76 -12.96 10.83
C TRP A 10 -3.85 -13.37 9.84
N GLN A 11 -4.79 -12.47 9.47
CA GLN A 11 -5.85 -12.75 8.50
C GLN A 11 -5.25 -12.94 7.10
N ILE A 12 -4.28 -12.09 6.75
CA ILE A 12 -3.56 -12.19 5.47
C ILE A 12 -2.79 -13.50 5.41
N ASP A 13 -2.04 -13.84 6.46
CA ASP A 13 -1.23 -15.06 6.51
C ASP A 13 -2.11 -16.33 6.46
N LEU A 14 -3.24 -16.33 7.18
CA LEU A 14 -4.21 -17.41 7.14
C LEU A 14 -4.76 -17.63 5.73
N ILE A 15 -5.23 -16.56 5.08
CA ILE A 15 -5.82 -16.65 3.74
C ILE A 15 -4.75 -17.01 2.70
N LYS A 16 -3.54 -16.46 2.81
CA LYS A 16 -2.43 -16.80 1.92
C LYS A 16 -2.12 -18.30 1.95
N ASN A 17 -2.13 -18.91 3.14
CA ASN A 17 -1.84 -20.33 3.31
C ASN A 17 -2.97 -21.24 2.83
N LEU A 18 -4.22 -20.77 2.89
CA LEU A 18 -5.40 -21.54 2.49
C LEU A 18 -5.83 -21.31 1.04
N SER A 19 -5.46 -20.18 0.44
CA SER A 19 -5.88 -19.80 -0.91
C SER A 19 -5.01 -20.44 -1.98
N SER A 20 -5.63 -20.83 -3.09
CA SER A 20 -4.90 -21.27 -4.28
C SER A 20 -4.13 -20.11 -4.92
N LYS A 21 -3.11 -20.41 -5.73
CA LYS A 21 -2.32 -19.38 -6.45
C LYS A 21 -3.19 -18.47 -7.35
N ALA A 22 -4.28 -19.03 -7.88
CA ALA A 22 -5.24 -18.30 -8.71
C ALA A 22 -6.06 -17.29 -7.89
N GLU A 23 -6.52 -17.69 -6.70
CA GLU A 23 -7.26 -16.83 -5.75
C GLU A 23 -6.35 -15.77 -5.11
N TRP A 24 -5.10 -16.11 -4.83
CA TRP A 24 -4.15 -15.19 -4.18
C TRP A 24 -3.74 -14.02 -5.08
N LYS A 25 -3.67 -14.22 -6.40
CA LYS A 25 -3.23 -13.19 -7.35
C LYS A 25 -4.05 -11.89 -7.28
N PRO A 26 -5.40 -11.90 -7.36
CA PRO A 26 -6.20 -10.68 -7.21
C PRO A 26 -6.13 -10.09 -5.79
N ILE A 27 -6.06 -10.93 -4.75
CA ILE A 27 -5.91 -10.47 -3.35
C ILE A 27 -4.60 -9.70 -3.17
N ASN A 28 -3.49 -10.25 -3.63
CA ASN A 28 -2.18 -9.60 -3.57
C ASN A 28 -2.17 -8.27 -4.36
N LYS A 29 -2.85 -8.22 -5.52
CA LYS A 29 -3.01 -6.97 -6.28
C LYS A 29 -3.78 -5.91 -5.49
N ALA A 30 -4.89 -6.28 -4.86
CA ALA A 30 -5.67 -5.38 -4.01
C ALA A 30 -4.87 -4.91 -2.78
N LEU A 31 -4.12 -5.82 -2.15
CA LEU A 31 -3.24 -5.53 -1.01
C LEU A 31 -2.17 -4.50 -1.38
N LYS A 32 -1.45 -4.74 -2.48
CA LYS A 32 -0.46 -3.79 -3.01
C LYS A 32 -1.09 -2.43 -3.29
N THR A 33 -2.28 -2.41 -3.90
CA THR A 33 -3.00 -1.16 -4.22
C THR A 33 -3.37 -0.39 -2.96
N HIS A 34 -3.83 -1.08 -1.91
CA HIS A 34 -4.16 -0.48 -0.61
C HIS A 34 -2.93 0.10 0.09
N VAL A 35 -1.83 -0.68 0.14
CA VAL A 35 -0.56 -0.24 0.72
C VAL A 35 -0.01 0.98 -0.05
N LEU A 36 0.04 0.91 -1.38
CA LEU A 36 0.53 2.03 -2.19
C LEU A 36 -0.35 3.27 -1.99
N ALA A 37 -1.66 3.12 -1.89
CA ALA A 37 -2.57 4.23 -1.62
C ALA A 37 -2.34 4.89 -0.25
N ALA A 38 -1.88 4.13 0.74
CA ALA A 38 -1.53 4.67 2.05
C ALA A 38 -0.20 5.45 2.01
N PHE A 39 0.80 4.95 1.26
CA PHE A 39 2.12 5.57 1.18
C PHE A 39 2.22 6.72 0.15
N ALA A 40 1.44 6.69 -0.93
CA ALA A 40 1.50 7.70 -1.99
C ALA A 40 1.37 9.15 -1.49
N PRO A 41 0.43 9.52 -0.59
CA PRO A 41 0.38 10.89 -0.07
C PRO A 41 1.60 11.25 0.80
N ILE A 42 2.18 10.29 1.52
CA ILE A 42 3.39 10.51 2.33
C ILE A 42 4.58 10.78 1.40
N LEU A 43 4.75 9.96 0.37
CA LEU A 43 5.79 10.14 -0.65
C LEU A 43 5.63 11.45 -1.41
N PHE A 44 4.40 11.88 -1.68
CA PHE A 44 4.13 13.18 -2.28
C PHE A 44 4.53 14.33 -1.35
N VAL A 45 4.22 14.27 -0.06
CA VAL A 45 4.64 15.31 0.89
C VAL A 45 6.17 15.35 1.04
N LEU A 46 6.82 14.19 1.06
CA LEU A 46 8.29 14.09 1.08
C LEU A 46 8.96 14.64 -0.18
N SER A 47 8.26 14.75 -1.31
CA SER A 47 8.82 15.33 -2.54
C SER A 47 8.71 16.85 -2.62
N ILE A 48 7.93 17.50 -1.72
CA ILE A 48 7.76 18.96 -1.70
C ILE A 48 9.08 19.73 -1.47
N PRO A 49 9.97 19.35 -0.53
CA PRO A 49 11.26 20.03 -0.36
C PRO A 49 12.11 19.98 -1.62
N PHE A 50 12.05 18.89 -2.38
CA PHE A 50 12.76 18.78 -3.66
C PHE A 50 12.23 19.80 -4.67
N TRP A 51 10.91 20.01 -4.75
CA TRP A 51 10.33 21.09 -5.56
C TRP A 51 10.92 22.46 -5.24
N PHE A 52 11.04 22.78 -3.96
CA PHE A 52 11.60 24.06 -3.52
C PHE A 52 13.09 24.21 -3.89
N VAL A 53 13.88 23.13 -3.76
CA VAL A 53 15.29 23.13 -4.18
C VAL A 53 15.41 23.34 -5.70
N GLY A 54 14.60 22.63 -6.50
CA GLY A 54 14.58 22.81 -7.95
C GLY A 54 14.21 24.24 -8.36
N LEU A 55 13.18 24.82 -7.72
CA LEU A 55 12.78 26.22 -7.94
C LEU A 55 13.85 27.24 -7.51
N LEU A 56 14.55 26.98 -6.40
CA LEU A 56 15.64 27.83 -5.92
C LEU A 56 16.82 27.82 -6.89
N LEU A 57 17.21 26.64 -7.38
CA LEU A 57 18.30 26.51 -8.36
C LEU A 57 17.99 27.30 -9.64
N VAL A 58 16.76 27.22 -10.15
CA VAL A 58 16.32 27.97 -11.35
C VAL A 58 16.26 29.49 -11.10
N LYS A 59 15.97 29.95 -9.87
CA LYS A 59 15.86 31.38 -9.57
C LYS A 59 17.20 32.06 -9.23
N LEU A 60 18.19 31.31 -8.76
CA LEU A 60 19.52 31.83 -8.41
C LEU A 60 20.43 32.08 -9.64
N ASP A 61 19.91 31.82 -10.84
CA ASP A 61 20.65 31.84 -12.11
C ASP A 61 21.16 33.20 -12.65
N PRO A 62 20.98 34.40 -12.04
CA PRO A 62 21.81 35.53 -12.42
C PRO A 62 23.16 35.57 -11.70
N PHE A 63 23.33 34.85 -10.57
CA PHE A 63 24.50 34.99 -9.69
C PHE A 63 25.56 33.87 -9.86
N PHE A 64 25.23 32.78 -10.58
CA PHE A 64 26.19 31.72 -10.96
C PHE A 64 26.99 32.06 -12.23
N TRP A 65 27.08 33.35 -12.56
CA TRP A 65 27.81 33.86 -13.71
C TRP A 65 29.33 33.98 -13.45
N THR A 66 29.94 32.87 -13.02
CA THR A 66 31.29 32.46 -13.42
C THR A 66 31.26 31.16 -14.26
N TRP A 67 30.10 30.89 -14.87
CA TRP A 67 29.72 30.40 -16.21
C TRP A 67 30.67 29.65 -17.17
N GLU A 68 31.95 29.96 -17.32
CA GLU A 68 32.74 29.36 -18.42
C GLU A 68 33.13 27.90 -18.14
N SER A 69 33.09 27.47 -16.88
CA SER A 69 33.46 26.12 -16.43
C SER A 69 32.27 25.17 -16.27
N LEU A 70 31.02 25.65 -16.31
CA LEU A 70 29.80 24.84 -16.12
C LEU A 70 29.21 24.37 -17.46
N THR A 71 29.55 25.06 -18.54
CA THR A 71 28.87 25.11 -19.85
C THR A 71 29.53 24.28 -20.97
N ARG A 72 30.35 23.26 -20.65
CA ARG A 72 30.91 22.38 -21.70
C ARG A 72 30.60 20.90 -21.59
N HIS A 73 30.17 20.38 -20.43
CA HIS A 73 30.11 18.92 -20.24
C HIS A 73 28.84 18.40 -19.56
N MET A 74 27.90 19.23 -19.12
CA MET A 74 26.71 18.75 -18.40
C MET A 74 25.38 19.10 -19.08
N ASP A 75 25.45 19.73 -20.27
CA ASP A 75 24.40 20.56 -20.86
C ASP A 75 23.10 19.87 -21.29
N ASN A 76 23.01 18.53 -21.33
CA ASN A 76 21.74 17.87 -21.64
C ASN A 76 21.33 16.78 -20.63
N LEU A 77 22.29 16.05 -20.06
CA LEU A 77 21.97 14.95 -19.12
C LEU A 77 21.62 15.44 -17.72
N VAL A 78 22.27 16.50 -17.24
CA VAL A 78 22.07 16.97 -15.87
C VAL A 78 20.85 17.88 -15.79
N TRP A 79 20.62 18.71 -16.80
CA TRP A 79 19.35 19.41 -16.93
C TRP A 79 18.18 18.43 -17.15
N GLY A 80 18.39 17.36 -17.93
CA GLY A 80 17.43 16.26 -18.06
C GLY A 80 17.14 15.57 -16.73
N SER A 81 18.16 15.26 -15.92
CA SER A 81 17.98 14.63 -14.62
C SER A 81 17.31 15.59 -13.62
N VAL A 82 17.67 16.86 -13.59
CA VAL A 82 17.01 17.90 -12.78
C VAL A 82 15.52 18.00 -13.17
N ALA A 83 15.20 18.09 -14.47
CA ALA A 83 13.81 18.11 -14.92
C ALA A 83 13.05 16.82 -14.54
N VAL A 84 13.68 15.64 -14.66
CA VAL A 84 13.07 14.37 -14.28
C VAL A 84 12.81 14.29 -12.77
N TRP A 85 13.80 14.62 -11.95
CA TRP A 85 13.71 14.49 -10.49
C TRP A 85 12.84 15.56 -9.85
N PHE A 86 12.87 16.79 -10.36
CA PHE A 86 12.20 17.92 -9.72
C PHE A 86 10.84 18.25 -10.33
N LEU A 87 10.59 17.95 -11.62
CA LEU A 87 9.30 18.22 -12.26
C LEU A 87 8.50 16.95 -12.53
N ILE A 88 9.11 15.95 -13.20
CA ILE A 88 8.38 14.76 -13.66
C ILE A 88 8.05 13.81 -12.52
N ALA A 89 9.02 13.46 -11.67
CA ALA A 89 8.83 12.51 -10.59
C ALA A 89 7.73 12.96 -9.59
N PRO A 90 7.66 14.22 -9.16
CA PRO A 90 6.61 14.67 -8.25
C PRO A 90 5.23 14.74 -8.91
N LEU A 91 5.15 15.09 -10.21
CA LEU A 91 3.91 15.00 -10.98
C LEU A 91 3.44 13.54 -11.11
N LEU A 92 4.37 12.61 -11.33
CA LEU A 92 4.08 11.17 -11.34
C LEU A 92 3.58 10.72 -9.96
N PHE A 93 4.23 11.13 -8.87
CA PHE A 93 3.78 10.83 -7.51
C PHE A 93 2.40 11.45 -7.20
N ALA A 94 2.13 12.68 -7.66
CA ALA A 94 0.82 13.32 -7.53
C ALA A 94 -0.25 12.54 -8.29
N TYR A 95 0.02 12.18 -9.55
CA TYR A 95 -0.87 11.36 -10.37
C TYR A 95 -1.15 10.00 -9.71
N LEU A 96 -0.12 9.31 -9.23
CA LEU A 96 -0.25 8.06 -8.50
C LEU A 96 -1.08 8.25 -7.22
N ALA A 97 -0.82 9.29 -6.43
CA ALA A 97 -1.58 9.58 -5.22
C ALA A 97 -3.08 9.78 -5.52
N ILE A 98 -3.42 10.54 -6.57
CA ILE A 98 -4.80 10.76 -7.00
C ILE A 98 -5.45 9.45 -7.48
N LYS A 99 -4.77 8.72 -8.37
CA LYS A 99 -5.27 7.45 -8.93
C LYS A 99 -5.51 6.42 -7.84
N HIS A 100 -4.55 6.23 -6.94
CA HIS A 100 -4.64 5.27 -5.85
C HIS A 100 -5.68 5.66 -4.81
N ARG A 101 -5.89 6.96 -4.55
CA ARG A 101 -6.97 7.44 -3.67
C ARG A 101 -8.36 7.03 -4.20
N ARG A 102 -8.56 7.03 -5.52
CA ARG A 102 -9.82 6.58 -6.15
C ARG A 102 -10.02 5.06 -6.10
N LEU A 103 -8.93 4.30 -6.24
CA LEU A 103 -8.97 2.82 -6.24
C LEU A 103 -9.02 2.21 -4.84
N ARG A 104 -8.61 2.97 -3.82
CA ARG A 104 -8.58 2.55 -2.42
C ARG A 104 -9.92 1.99 -1.90
N PRO A 105 -11.08 2.65 -2.04
CA PRO A 105 -12.34 2.12 -1.51
C PRO A 105 -12.74 0.78 -2.16
N GLN A 106 -12.48 0.61 -3.47
CA GLN A 106 -12.74 -0.65 -4.16
C GLN A 106 -11.83 -1.77 -3.66
N ALA A 107 -10.54 -1.47 -3.45
CA ALA A 107 -9.59 -2.42 -2.88
C ALA A 107 -9.94 -2.79 -1.44
N GLU A 108 -10.37 -1.82 -0.62
CA GLU A 108 -10.82 -2.06 0.76
C GLU A 108 -12.07 -2.95 0.79
N ALA A 109 -13.10 -2.66 -0.02
CA ALA A 109 -14.29 -3.49 -0.11
C ALA A 109 -13.93 -4.93 -0.55
N PHE A 110 -13.08 -5.08 -1.55
CA PHE A 110 -12.63 -6.40 -2.03
C PHE A 110 -11.88 -7.18 -0.94
N LEU A 111 -10.94 -6.54 -0.23
CA LEU A 111 -10.17 -7.17 0.84
C LEU A 111 -11.05 -7.51 2.05
N GLN A 112 -12.05 -6.68 2.34
CA GLN A 112 -12.96 -6.94 3.44
C GLN A 112 -13.75 -8.23 3.19
N THR A 113 -14.35 -8.38 2.01
CA THR A 113 -15.12 -9.58 1.68
C THR A 113 -14.25 -10.82 1.50
N ASN A 114 -13.10 -10.71 0.82
CA ASN A 114 -12.31 -11.89 0.43
C ASN A 114 -11.28 -12.31 1.49
N VAL A 115 -10.85 -11.40 2.36
CA VAL A 115 -9.83 -11.68 3.38
C VAL A 115 -10.43 -11.63 4.77
N VAL A 116 -11.03 -10.50 5.17
CA VAL A 116 -11.51 -10.31 6.55
C VAL A 116 -12.69 -11.22 6.85
N ASP A 117 -13.74 -11.17 6.03
CA ASP A 117 -14.96 -11.97 6.26
C ASP A 117 -14.66 -13.46 6.13
N LYS A 118 -13.84 -13.85 5.14
CA LYS A 118 -13.42 -15.25 4.94
C LYS A 118 -12.58 -15.75 6.13
N ALA A 119 -11.64 -14.96 6.63
CA ALA A 119 -10.82 -15.33 7.79
C ALA A 119 -11.66 -15.45 9.06
N ASN A 120 -12.60 -14.52 9.29
CA ASN A 120 -13.49 -14.55 10.44
C ASN A 120 -14.43 -15.75 10.41
N ARG A 121 -14.98 -16.12 9.25
CA ARG A 121 -15.79 -17.33 9.08
C ARG A 121 -14.99 -18.58 9.43
N LEU A 122 -13.78 -18.72 8.88
CA LEU A 122 -12.92 -19.87 9.17
C LEU A 122 -12.51 -19.94 10.65
N HIS A 123 -12.31 -18.79 11.30
CA HIS A 123 -12.02 -18.74 12.72
C HIS A 123 -13.21 -19.22 13.56
N LEU A 124 -14.42 -18.72 13.26
CA LEU A 124 -15.65 -19.12 13.93
C LEU A 124 -15.94 -20.62 13.72
N GLU A 125 -15.78 -21.14 12.51
CA GLU A 125 -15.95 -22.57 12.21
C GLU A 125 -14.99 -23.44 13.05
N ARG A 126 -13.74 -22.99 13.23
CA ARG A 126 -12.77 -23.68 14.10
C ARG A 126 -13.16 -23.62 15.58
N GLN A 127 -13.66 -22.48 16.05
CA GLN A 127 -14.14 -22.36 17.43
C GLN A 127 -15.35 -23.27 17.69
N VAL A 128 -16.37 -23.21 16.83
CA VAL A 128 -17.58 -24.02 16.95
C VAL A 128 -17.25 -25.52 16.89
N SER A 129 -16.35 -25.94 16.00
CA SER A 129 -15.95 -27.36 15.93
C SER A 129 -15.18 -27.83 17.18
N HIS A 130 -14.36 -26.96 17.78
CA HIS A 130 -13.69 -27.25 19.04
C HIS A 130 -14.69 -27.38 20.20
N ASP A 131 -15.64 -26.46 20.30
CA ASP A 131 -16.67 -26.46 21.37
C ASP A 131 -17.57 -27.71 21.26
N LEU A 132 -17.98 -28.06 20.03
CA LEU A 132 -18.74 -29.29 19.78
C LEU A 132 -17.96 -30.56 20.14
N ALA A 133 -16.64 -30.58 19.91
CA ALA A 133 -15.79 -31.71 20.31
C ALA A 133 -15.72 -31.83 21.84
N TYR A 134 -15.55 -30.70 22.54
CA TYR A 134 -15.52 -30.64 23.99
C TYR A 134 -16.84 -31.08 24.62
N GLU A 135 -17.98 -30.64 24.08
CA GLU A 135 -19.30 -31.08 24.56
C GLU A 135 -19.51 -32.59 24.37
N LYS A 136 -19.07 -33.16 23.25
CA LYS A 136 -19.12 -34.62 23.02
C LYS A 136 -18.28 -35.38 24.04
N GLU A 137 -17.09 -34.88 24.38
CA GLU A 137 -16.23 -35.46 25.42
C GLU A 137 -16.94 -35.45 26.79
N ARG A 138 -17.53 -34.31 27.16
CA ARG A 138 -18.29 -34.15 28.40
C ARG A 138 -19.50 -35.09 28.46
N GLN A 139 -20.23 -35.23 27.35
CA GLN A 139 -21.35 -36.16 27.24
C GLN A 139 -20.91 -37.63 27.38
N ARG A 140 -19.73 -38.00 26.86
CA ARG A 140 -19.17 -39.36 27.06
C ARG A 140 -18.84 -39.61 28.53
N GLN A 141 -18.22 -38.64 29.21
CA GLN A 141 -17.92 -38.75 30.64
C GLN A 141 -19.18 -38.92 31.49
N LEU A 142 -20.25 -38.17 31.17
CA LEU A 142 -21.54 -38.28 31.87
C LEU A 142 -22.27 -39.60 31.61
N ARG A 143 -22.07 -40.26 30.46
CA ARG A 143 -22.67 -41.57 30.16
C ARG A 143 -21.85 -42.75 30.70
N GLY A 144 -20.59 -42.53 31.07
CA GLY A 144 -19.71 -43.54 31.67
C GLY A 144 -19.78 -43.58 33.21
N LEU A 145 -20.52 -42.65 33.81
CA LEU A 145 -20.91 -42.62 35.23
C LEU A 145 -22.35 -43.14 35.37
#